data_AF-A0A8J4WNZ3-F1
#
_entry.id   AF-A0A8J4WNZ3-F1
#
_cell.length_a   1.000
_cell.length_b   1.000
_cell.length_c   1.000
_cell.angle_alpha   90.00
_cell.angle_beta   90.00
_cell.angle_gamma   90.00
#
_symmetry.space_group_name_H-M   'P 1'
#
loop_
_entity.id
_entity.type
_entity.pdbx_description
1 polymer ?
#
loop_
_entity_poly.entity_id
_entity_poly.type
_entity_poly.pdbx_seq_one_letter_code
_entity_poly.pdbx_strand_id
1 'polypeptide(L)'
;MVPGFVLNQFRSHIRKLPLVRNCFNNPEPTGKSSFPILSDAVNSKNYGLVSKLISDLDPYEVKRVKMRTMSSEASPNLVASDYPNRMIGCVCEPEADAINWMELTKGDAVKCYCGHWFQLVDYEEYFRRTAS
;
A
#
# COMPACT_ATOMS: atom_id res chain seq x y z
N MET A 1 30.09 -12.22 17.86
CA MET A 1 29.12 -12.54 18.93
C MET A 1 29.11 -11.35 19.88
N VAL A 2 28.12 -10.46 19.79
CA VAL A 2 28.07 -9.27 20.65
C VAL A 2 27.56 -9.70 22.04
N PRO A 3 28.26 -9.39 23.14
CA PRO A 3 27.84 -9.80 24.47
C PRO A 3 26.41 -9.32 24.80
N GLY A 4 25.58 -10.21 25.36
CA GLY A 4 24.15 -9.95 25.63
C GLY A 4 23.85 -8.74 26.53
N PHE A 5 24.84 -8.20 27.24
CA PHE A 5 24.72 -6.99 28.05
C PHE A 5 24.52 -5.72 27.19
N VAL A 6 25.16 -5.65 26.02
CA VAL A 6 25.05 -4.51 25.08
C VAL A 6 23.65 -4.46 24.46
N LEU A 7 23.06 -5.62 24.15
CA LEU A 7 21.71 -5.75 23.60
C LEU A 7 20.62 -5.25 24.57
N ASN A 8 20.76 -5.52 25.86
CA ASN A 8 19.78 -5.07 26.86
C ASN A 8 19.87 -3.56 27.16
N GLN A 9 21.08 -2.99 27.13
CA GLN A 9 21.26 -1.56 27.36
C GLN A 9 20.74 -0.72 26.17
N PHE A 10 20.95 -1.19 24.93
CA PHE A 10 20.39 -0.58 23.72
C PHE A 10 18.85 -0.61 23.71
N ARG A 11 18.22 -1.72 24.13
CA ARG A 11 16.75 -1.84 24.22
C ARG A 11 16.13 -0.82 25.19
N SER A 12 16.80 -0.54 26.31
CA SER A 12 16.32 0.45 27.30
C SER A 12 16.43 1.90 26.81
N HIS A 13 17.38 2.18 25.91
CA HIS A 13 17.66 3.53 25.41
C HIS A 13 16.75 3.90 24.24
N ILE A 14 16.46 2.94 23.34
CA ILE A 14 15.53 3.13 22.21
C ILE A 14 14.12 3.47 22.70
N ARG A 15 13.66 2.87 23.82
CA ARG A 15 12.33 3.18 24.42
C ARG A 15 12.20 4.60 24.97
N LYS A 16 13.32 5.32 25.17
CA LYS A 16 13.33 6.69 25.71
C LYS A 16 13.44 7.75 24.61
N LEU A 17 13.62 7.35 23.35
CA LEU A 17 13.60 8.28 22.23
C LEU A 17 12.17 8.76 21.98
N PRO A 18 11.92 10.08 21.96
CA PRO A 18 10.57 10.64 21.83
C PRO A 18 9.91 10.22 20.50
N LEU A 19 10.69 9.98 19.45
CA LEU A 19 10.21 9.51 18.15
C LEU A 19 9.60 8.09 18.20
N VAL A 20 10.09 7.21 19.09
CA VAL A 20 9.60 5.83 19.22
C VAL A 20 8.36 5.76 20.12
N ARG A 21 8.21 6.72 21.04
CA ARG A 21 7.09 6.81 21.98
C ARG A 21 5.77 7.16 21.28
N ASN A 22 5.83 7.86 20.15
CA ASN A 22 4.66 8.25 19.36
C ASN A 22 4.08 7.13 18.48
N CYS A 23 4.80 6.03 18.26
CA CYS A 23 4.28 4.90 17.50
C CYS A 23 3.36 3.98 18.34
N PHE A 24 3.48 3.99 19.67
CA PHE A 24 2.72 3.09 20.55
C PHE A 24 1.48 3.73 21.19
N ASN A 25 1.41 5.06 21.25
CA ASN A 25 0.35 5.79 21.98
C ASN A 25 -0.75 6.36 21.09
N ASN A 26 -0.59 6.29 19.77
CA ASN A 26 -1.70 6.57 18.86
C ASN A 26 -2.37 5.23 18.59
N PRO A 27 -3.60 4.97 19.10
CA PRO A 27 -4.36 3.86 18.56
C PRO A 27 -4.44 4.08 17.06
N GLU A 28 -4.02 3.08 16.28
CA GLU A 28 -4.31 3.07 14.85
C GLU A 28 -5.78 3.45 14.65
N PRO A 29 -6.11 4.33 13.67
CA PRO A 29 -7.51 4.62 13.38
C PRO A 29 -8.21 3.28 13.24
N THR A 30 -9.17 3.06 14.13
CA THR A 30 -9.73 1.73 14.41
C THR A 30 -10.07 1.03 13.11
N GLY A 31 -9.32 -0.04 12.85
CA GLY A 31 -9.36 -0.79 11.60
C GLY A 31 -10.76 -1.29 11.30
N LYS A 32 -11.52 -0.51 10.54
CA LYS A 32 -12.55 -1.03 9.68
C LYS A 32 -11.80 -1.50 8.44
N SER A 33 -11.75 -2.80 8.21
CA SER A 33 -11.42 -3.31 6.87
C SER A 33 -12.58 -2.92 5.95
N SER A 34 -12.56 -1.71 5.43
CA SER A 34 -13.62 -1.16 4.58
C SER A 34 -13.49 -1.68 3.16
N PHE A 35 -13.56 -3.00 3.03
CA PHE A 35 -13.91 -3.64 1.78
C PHE A 35 -15.36 -4.16 1.86
N PRO A 36 -16.36 -3.25 1.99
CA PRO A 36 -17.75 -3.62 2.24
C PRO A 36 -18.27 -4.56 1.15
N ILE A 37 -17.85 -4.35 -0.11
CA ILE A 37 -18.25 -5.16 -1.25
C ILE A 37 -17.91 -6.66 -1.09
N LEU A 38 -16.77 -7.00 -0.47
CA LEU A 38 -16.42 -8.40 -0.23
C LEU A 38 -17.26 -8.99 0.90
N SER A 39 -17.44 -8.24 1.99
CA SER A 39 -18.30 -8.64 3.10
C SER A 39 -19.73 -8.90 2.62
N ASP A 40 -20.28 -8.01 1.80
CA ASP A 40 -21.62 -8.13 1.23
C ASP A 40 -21.72 -9.34 0.28
N ALA A 41 -20.69 -9.59 -0.54
CA ALA A 41 -20.64 -10.76 -1.42
C ALA A 41 -20.61 -12.09 -0.64
N VAL A 42 -19.85 -12.14 0.46
CA VAL A 42 -19.79 -13.31 1.35
C VAL A 42 -21.12 -13.51 2.08
N ASN A 43 -21.71 -12.44 2.62
CA ASN A 43 -22.98 -12.48 3.33
C ASN A 43 -24.15 -12.91 2.41
N SER A 44 -24.14 -12.45 1.15
CA SER A 44 -25.10 -12.86 0.12
C SER A 44 -24.82 -14.24 -0.49
N LYS A 45 -23.72 -14.91 -0.08
CA LYS A 45 -23.25 -16.20 -0.63
C LYS A 45 -23.03 -16.16 -2.15
N ASN A 46 -22.68 -15.00 -2.69
CA ASN A 46 -22.37 -14.85 -4.11
C ASN A 46 -20.90 -15.25 -4.37
N TYR A 47 -20.64 -16.55 -4.38
CA TYR A 47 -19.28 -17.08 -4.56
C TYR A 47 -18.66 -16.71 -5.92
N GLY A 48 -19.46 -16.50 -6.96
CA GLY A 48 -18.98 -16.02 -8.26
C GLY A 48 -18.38 -14.62 -8.15
N LEU A 49 -19.07 -13.71 -7.45
CA LEU A 49 -18.56 -12.37 -7.16
C LEU A 49 -17.31 -12.44 -6.26
N VAL A 50 -17.34 -13.25 -5.19
CA VAL A 50 -16.17 -13.43 -4.30
C VAL A 50 -14.95 -13.89 -5.09
N SER A 51 -15.11 -14.90 -5.96
CA SER A 51 -14.02 -15.41 -6.79
C SER A 51 -13.46 -14.32 -7.71
N LYS A 52 -14.33 -13.50 -8.31
CA LYS A 52 -13.91 -12.39 -9.18
C LYS A 52 -13.17 -11.30 -8.40
N LEU A 53 -13.70 -10.88 -7.24
CA LEU A 53 -13.08 -9.86 -6.39
C LEU A 53 -11.68 -10.30 -5.93
N ILE A 54 -11.52 -11.55 -5.50
CA ILE A 54 -10.23 -12.07 -5.03
C ILE A 54 -9.26 -12.26 -6.21
N SER A 55 -9.72 -12.76 -7.35
CA SER A 55 -8.84 -13.13 -8.47
C SER A 55 -8.40 -11.93 -9.31
N ASP A 56 -9.35 -11.04 -9.63
CA ASP A 56 -9.16 -9.95 -10.59
C ASP A 56 -8.78 -8.65 -9.89
N LEU A 57 -9.53 -8.27 -8.84
CA LEU A 57 -9.32 -7.00 -8.14
C LEU A 57 -8.23 -7.09 -7.08
N ASP A 58 -7.95 -8.29 -6.57
CA ASP A 58 -6.88 -8.61 -5.60
C ASP A 58 -6.70 -7.49 -4.55
N PRO A 59 -7.72 -7.21 -3.73
CA PRO A 59 -7.72 -6.03 -2.84
C PRO A 59 -6.66 -6.10 -1.75
N TYR A 60 -6.09 -7.28 -1.52
CA TYR A 60 -4.98 -7.48 -0.59
C TYR A 60 -3.63 -7.54 -1.30
N GLU A 61 -3.60 -7.28 -2.60
CA GLU A 61 -2.41 -7.20 -3.45
C GLU A 61 -1.45 -8.38 -3.23
N VAL A 62 -2.02 -9.60 -3.21
CA VAL A 62 -1.25 -10.83 -3.08
C VAL A 62 -0.33 -10.99 -4.29
N LYS A 63 -0.78 -10.52 -5.45
CA LYS A 63 0.00 -10.44 -6.69
C LYS A 63 0.69 -9.09 -6.78
N ARG A 64 1.86 -9.09 -7.42
CA ARG A 64 2.53 -7.84 -7.79
C ARG A 64 1.67 -7.06 -8.78
N VAL A 65 1.37 -5.81 -8.44
CA VAL A 65 0.71 -4.87 -9.35
C VAL A 65 1.60 -4.62 -10.55
N LYS A 66 1.06 -4.80 -11.76
CA LYS A 66 1.78 -4.53 -12.99
C LYS A 66 1.68 -3.05 -13.33
N MET A 67 2.83 -2.41 -13.50
CA MET A 67 2.92 -1.05 -14.01
C MET A 67 2.45 -1.00 -15.47
N ARG A 68 1.66 0.00 -15.83
CA ARG A 68 1.24 0.23 -17.22
C ARG A 68 2.44 0.62 -18.08
N THR A 69 2.49 0.11 -19.31
CA THR A 69 3.57 0.42 -20.26
C THR A 69 3.74 1.91 -20.48
N MET A 70 2.65 2.68 -20.51
CA MET A 70 2.65 4.13 -20.67
C MET A 70 1.81 4.77 -19.57
N SER A 71 2.39 5.78 -18.89
CA SER A 71 1.71 6.57 -17.88
C SER A 71 2.12 8.04 -18.02
N SER A 72 1.18 8.94 -17.76
CA SER A 72 1.41 10.38 -17.71
C SER A 72 0.82 10.96 -16.44
N GLU A 73 1.10 12.22 -16.14
CA GLU A 73 0.49 12.92 -15.00
C GLU A 73 -1.05 12.89 -15.06
N ALA A 74 -1.62 13.05 -16.26
CA ALA A 74 -3.06 12.96 -16.49
C ALA A 74 -3.61 11.51 -16.49
N SER A 75 -2.76 10.51 -16.71
CA SER A 75 -3.12 9.08 -16.70
C SER A 75 -2.10 8.26 -15.91
N PRO A 76 -2.06 8.42 -14.57
CA PRO A 76 -1.09 7.76 -13.72
C PRO A 76 -1.45 6.28 -13.49
N ASN A 77 -0.51 5.53 -12.91
CA ASN A 77 -0.78 4.23 -12.30
C ASN A 77 -1.46 4.45 -10.96
N LEU A 78 -2.65 3.88 -10.78
CA LEU A 78 -3.41 4.05 -9.55
C LEU A 78 -2.94 3.06 -8.49
N VAL A 79 -2.81 3.56 -7.27
CA VAL A 79 -2.52 2.77 -6.08
C VAL A 79 -3.66 3.02 -5.10
N ALA A 80 -4.32 1.97 -4.64
CA ALA A 80 -5.43 2.10 -3.69
C ALA A 80 -4.91 2.19 -2.25
N SER A 81 -5.55 2.96 -1.36
CA SER A 81 -5.26 2.93 0.07
C SER A 81 -6.38 3.58 0.88
N ASP A 82 -6.75 2.96 2.00
CA ASP A 82 -7.63 3.60 2.98
C ASP A 82 -6.91 4.74 3.73
N TYR A 83 -5.58 4.66 3.84
CA TYR A 83 -4.75 5.65 4.51
C TYR A 83 -4.34 6.80 3.59
N PRO A 84 -4.17 8.02 4.11
CA PRO A 84 -3.79 9.19 3.32
C PRO A 84 -2.41 9.05 2.67
N ASN A 85 -1.55 8.17 3.19
CA ASN A 85 -0.20 7.95 2.71
C ASN A 85 0.05 6.45 2.50
N ARG A 86 0.89 6.10 1.53
CA ARG A 86 1.30 4.71 1.28
C ARG A 86 2.71 4.65 0.68
N MET A 87 3.55 3.79 1.25
CA MET A 87 4.85 3.44 0.66
C MET A 87 4.64 2.50 -0.53
N ILE A 88 5.30 2.78 -1.66
CA ILE A 88 5.35 1.90 -2.82
C ILE A 88 6.81 1.63 -3.22
N GLY A 89 7.03 0.47 -3.83
CA GLY A 89 8.31 0.09 -4.43
C GLY A 89 8.16 -0.05 -5.94
N CYS A 90 8.86 0.80 -6.71
CA CYS A 90 8.88 0.73 -8.16
C CYS A 90 10.12 -0.04 -8.64
N VAL A 91 9.88 -1.19 -9.27
CA VAL A 91 10.89 -1.95 -10.03
C VAL A 91 10.88 -1.38 -11.44
N CYS A 92 11.86 -0.54 -11.74
CA CYS A 92 11.83 0.31 -12.94
C CYS A 92 12.15 -0.43 -14.23
N GLU A 93 12.97 -1.46 -14.13
CA GLU A 93 13.38 -2.33 -15.25
C GLU A 93 13.16 -3.79 -14.81
N PRO A 94 12.81 -4.71 -15.72
CA PRO A 94 12.46 -6.09 -15.34
C PRO A 94 13.57 -6.84 -14.60
N GLU A 95 14.83 -6.52 -14.92
CA GLU A 95 16.04 -7.10 -14.33
C GLU A 95 16.69 -6.20 -13.27
N ALA A 96 16.01 -5.18 -12.77
CA ALA A 96 16.59 -4.26 -11.78
C ALA A 96 16.91 -4.95 -10.46
N ASP A 97 18.15 -4.79 -9.97
CA ASP A 97 18.59 -5.25 -8.66
C ASP A 97 18.21 -4.31 -7.50
N ALA A 98 17.67 -3.12 -7.83
CA ALA A 98 17.30 -2.10 -6.88
C ALA A 98 15.82 -1.72 -7.03
N ILE A 99 15.16 -1.50 -5.88
CA ILE A 99 13.77 -1.04 -5.80
C ILE A 99 13.78 0.44 -5.44
N ASN A 100 13.06 1.26 -6.22
CA ASN A 100 12.84 2.65 -5.85
C ASN A 100 11.67 2.76 -4.87
N TRP A 101 11.95 3.14 -3.63
CA TRP A 101 10.93 3.35 -2.63
C TRP A 101 10.47 4.81 -2.64
N MET A 102 9.16 5.03 -2.70
CA MET A 102 8.56 6.36 -2.60
C MET A 102 7.31 6.31 -1.72
N GLU A 103 7.08 7.38 -0.98
CA GLU A 103 5.83 7.60 -0.27
C GLU A 103 4.89 8.37 -1.18
N LEU A 104 3.70 7.82 -1.40
CA LEU A 104 2.61 8.54 -2.06
C LEU A 104 1.70 9.13 -0.99
N THR A 105 1.22 10.34 -1.24
CA THR A 105 0.15 10.99 -0.46
C THR A 105 -1.07 11.12 -1.36
N LYS A 106 -2.28 10.97 -0.82
CA LYS A 106 -3.53 11.16 -1.58
C LYS A 106 -3.56 12.55 -2.21
N GLY A 107 -4.00 12.62 -3.47
CA GLY A 107 -4.05 13.85 -4.25
C GLY A 107 -3.29 13.72 -5.56
N ASP A 108 -2.28 14.57 -5.75
CA ASP A 108 -1.58 14.69 -7.03
C ASP A 108 -0.72 13.47 -7.38
N ALA A 109 -0.52 13.25 -8.68
CA ALA A 109 0.33 12.18 -9.16
C ALA A 109 1.81 12.49 -8.93
N VAL A 110 2.57 11.50 -8.49
CA VAL A 110 4.01 11.58 -8.25
C VAL A 110 4.76 10.80 -9.32
N LYS A 111 5.86 11.38 -9.82
CA LYS A 111 6.70 10.77 -10.85
C LYS A 111 7.87 10.00 -10.22
N CYS A 112 8.04 8.74 -10.62
CA CYS A 112 9.23 7.95 -10.33
C CYS A 112 10.42 8.37 -11.22
N TYR A 113 11.65 8.05 -10.81
CA TYR A 113 12.85 8.34 -11.62
C TYR A 113 12.79 7.73 -13.03
N CYS A 114 12.13 6.57 -13.19
CA CYS A 114 11.98 5.89 -14.47
C CYS A 114 11.00 6.59 -15.44
N GLY A 115 10.33 7.64 -15.00
CA GLY A 115 9.41 8.42 -15.83
C GLY A 115 7.94 8.07 -15.62
N HIS A 116 7.63 6.96 -14.94
CA HIS A 116 6.26 6.55 -14.67
C HIS A 116 5.60 7.38 -13.57
N TRP A 117 4.30 7.58 -13.70
CA TRP A 117 3.49 8.36 -12.77
C TRP A 117 2.61 7.46 -11.92
N PHE A 118 2.44 7.81 -10.66
CA PHE A 118 1.66 7.07 -9.67
C PHE A 118 0.75 8.01 -8.90
N GLN A 119 -0.48 7.60 -8.60
CA GLN A 119 -1.43 8.39 -7.83
C GLN A 119 -2.09 7.52 -6.77
N LEU A 120 -2.10 8.00 -5.53
CA LEU A 120 -2.79 7.33 -4.42
C LEU A 120 -4.26 7.76 -4.38
N VAL A 121 -5.16 6.77 -4.42
CA VAL A 121 -6.61 6.95 -4.44
C VAL A 121 -7.28 6.03 -3.42
N ASP A 122 -8.54 6.32 -3.09
CA ASP A 122 -9.37 5.40 -2.29
C ASP A 122 -9.74 4.15 -3.09
N TYR A 123 -10.00 3.03 -2.42
CA TYR A 123 -10.45 1.78 -3.06
C TYR A 123 -11.71 1.99 -3.92
N GLU A 124 -12.67 2.77 -3.45
CA GLU A 124 -13.89 3.09 -4.21
C GLU A 124 -13.59 3.81 -5.53
N GLU A 125 -12.62 4.73 -5.53
CA GLU A 125 -12.18 5.39 -6.76
C GLU A 125 -11.38 4.45 -7.65
N TYR A 126 -10.49 3.65 -7.06
CA TYR A 126 -9.70 2.66 -7.78
C TYR A 126 -10.60 1.73 -8.59
N PHE A 127 -11.63 1.14 -7.99
CA PHE A 127 -12.55 0.25 -8.71
C PHE A 127 -13.35 0.96 -9.78
N ARG A 128 -13.84 2.17 -9.51
CA ARG A 128 -14.57 2.96 -10.51
C ARG A 128 -13.74 3.23 -11.77
N ARG A 129 -12.44 3.45 -11.61
CA ARG A 129 -11.52 3.78 -12.71
C ARG A 129 -10.89 2.57 -13.40
N THR A 130 -10.88 1.41 -12.75
CA THR A 130 -10.23 0.18 -13.27
C THR A 130 -11.21 -0.88 -13.75
N ALA A 131 -12.46 -0.88 -13.29
CA ALA A 131 -13.48 -1.88 -13.65
C ALA A 131 -14.12 -1.64 -15.04
N SER A 132 -13.39 -0.98 -15.97
CA SER A 132 -13.83 -0.69 -17.34
C SER A 132 -13.50 -1.81 -18.32
#